data_AF-A0A7C1LNW4-F1
#
_entry.id   AF-A0A7C1LNW4-F1
#
_cell.length_a   1.000
_cell.length_b   1.000
_cell.length_c   1.000
_cell.angle_alpha   90.00
_cell.angle_beta   90.00
_cell.angle_gamma   90.00
#
_symmetry.space_group_name_H-M   'P 1'
#
loop_
_entity.id
_entity.type
_entity.pdbx_description
1 polymer ?
#
loop_
_entity_poly.entity_id
_entity_poly.type
_entity_poly.pdbx_seq_one_letter_code
_entity_poly.pdbx_strand_id
1 'polypeptide(L)' 'MGLGLILVNKILQSYEGIIKIKDRIKDDYAKGSKFIIYLPEAL' A
#
# COMPACT_ATOMS: atom_id res chain seq x y z
N MET A 1 5.13 -10.65 6.33
CA MET A 1 4.24 -9.46 6.35
C MET A 1 3.50 -9.45 7.68
N GLY A 2 3.45 -8.32 8.37
CA GLY A 2 2.66 -8.22 9.62
C GLY A 2 1.16 -8.34 9.34
N LEU A 3 0.39 -8.77 10.35
CA LEU A 3 -1.06 -8.97 10.24
C LEU A 3 -1.81 -7.71 9.75
N GLY A 4 -1.35 -6.51 10.13
CA GLY A 4 -1.95 -5.24 9.70
C GLY A 4 -1.91 -5.03 8.19
N LEU A 5 -0.78 -5.31 7.53
CA LEU A 5 -0.67 -5.12 6.08
C LEU A 5 -1.46 -6.19 5.31
N ILE A 6 -1.58 -7.39 5.87
CA ILE A 6 -2.45 -8.44 5.33
C ILE A 6 -3.91 -7.98 5.37
N LEU A 7 -4.36 -7.39 6.48
CA LEU A 7 -5.71 -6.85 6.60
C LEU A 7 -5.97 -5.71 5.60
N VAL A 8 -5.04 -4.75 5.50
CA VAL A 8 -5.14 -3.65 4.53
C VAL A 8 -5.22 -4.21 3.11
N ASN A 9 -4.38 -5.19 2.73
CA ASN A 9 -4.42 -5.80 1.40
C ASN A 9 -5.77 -6.48 1.11
N LYS A 10 -6.35 -7.19 2.09
CA LYS A 10 -7.67 -7.81 1.92
C LYS A 10 -8.77 -6.78 1.71
N ILE A 11 -8.74 -5.66 2.46
CA ILE A 11 -9.70 -4.57 2.28
C ILE A 11 -9.53 -3.98 0.88
N LEU A 12 -8.30 -3.68 0.45
CA LEU A 12 -8.09 -3.10 -0.88
C LEU A 12 -8.57 -4.02 -2.01
N GLN A 13 -8.35 -5.34 -1.89
CA GLN A 13 -8.86 -6.31 -2.85
C GLN A 13 -10.39 -6.31 -2.95
N SER A 14 -11.13 -6.09 -1.85
CA SER A 14 -12.60 -6.02 -1.91
C SER A 14 -13.13 -4.76 -2.60
N TYR A 15 -12.30 -3.73 -2.77
CA TYR A 15 -12.60 -2.49 -3.48
C TYR A 15 -11.93 -2.42 -4.85
N GLU A 16 -11.38 -3.53 -5.37
CA GLU A 16 -10.58 -3.54 -6.61
C GLU A 16 -9.41 -2.52 -6.58
N GLY A 17 -8.97 -2.19 -5.37
CA GLY A 17 -7.86 -1.28 -5.11
C GLY A 17 -6.51 -2.01 -5.11
N ILE A 18 -5.44 -1.24 -5.27
CA ILE A 18 -4.07 -1.75 -5.25
C ILE A 18 -3.19 -0.93 -4.33
N ILE A 19 -2.15 -1.55 -3.79
CA ILE A 19 -1.12 -0.89 -2.97
C ILE A 19 0.25 -0.99 -3.65
N LYS A 20 0.95 0.13 -3.76
CA LYS A 20 2.36 0.21 -4.18
C LYS A 20 3.21 0.69 -3.02
N ILE A 21 4.37 0.07 -2.83
CA ILE A 21 5.35 0.45 -1.82
C ILE A 21 6.53 1.07 -2.53
N LYS A 22 6.99 2.22 -2.07
CA LYS A 22 8.20 2.90 -2.55
C LYS A 22 9.07 3.30 -1.37
N ASP A 23 10.37 3.39 -1.56
CA ASP A 23 11.25 3.96 -0.53
C ASP A 23 10.85 5.41 -0.26
N ARG A 24 10.93 5.83 1.02
CA ARG A 24 10.62 7.20 1.40
C ARG A 24 11.64 8.17 0.80
N ILE A 25 12.91 7.75 0.81
CA ILE A 25 14.04 8.39 0.13
C ILE A 25 14.47 7.42 -0.96
N LYS A 26 14.57 7.91 -2.20
CA LYS A 26 14.88 7.09 -3.36
C LYS A 26 16.15 6.25 -3.12
N ASP A 27 16.05 4.95 -3.38
CA ASP A 27 17.12 3.95 -3.26
C ASP A 27 17.66 3.77 -1.81
N ASP A 28 16.95 4.26 -0.79
CA ASP A 28 17.30 4.12 0.63
C ASP A 28 16.14 3.52 1.44
N TYR A 29 16.06 2.18 1.42
CA TYR A 29 15.06 1.39 2.13
C TYR A 29 15.17 1.50 3.66
N ALA A 30 16.35 1.85 4.19
CA ALA A 30 16.59 1.96 5.63
C ALA A 30 15.93 3.19 6.24
N LYS A 31 15.66 4.22 5.43
CA LYS A 31 14.96 5.43 5.87
C LYS A 31 13.44 5.32 5.75
N GLY A 32 12.88 4.11 5.63
CA GLY A 32 11.44 3.86 5.65
C GLY A 32 10.78 3.91 4.26
N SER A 33 9.45 3.75 4.23
CA SER A 33 8.69 3.54 3.00
C SER A 33 7.43 4.40 2.91
N LYS A 34 6.99 4.71 1.70
CA LYS A 34 5.69 5.30 1.37
C LYS A 34 4.77 4.22 0.81
N PHE A 35 3.59 4.07 1.40
CA PHE A 35 2.52 3.21 0.91
C PHE A 35 1.56 4.08 0.09
N ILE A 36 1.44 3.78 -1.20
CA ILE A 36 0.57 4.49 -2.13
C ILE A 36 -0.60 3.57 -2.46
N ILE A 37 -1.79 3.97 -2.05
CA ILE A 37 -3.02 3.22 -2.27
C ILE A 37 -3.76 3.85 -3.46
N TYR A 38 -4.20 3.01 -4.38
CA TYR A 38 -5.07 3.38 -5.47
C TYR A 38 -6.43 2.71 -5.25
N LEU A 39 -7.49 3.50 -5.27
CA LEU A 39 -8.87 3.04 -5.17
C LEU A 39 -9.62 3.50 -6.44
N PRO A 40 -10.56 2.71 -6.96
CA PRO A 40 -11.49 3.18 -7.96
C PRO A 40 -12.29 4.39 -7.45
N GLU A 41 -12.68 5.26 -8.38
CA GLU A 41 -13.58 6.36 -8.06
C GLU A 41 -14.96 5.83 -7.67
N ALA A 42 -15.59 6.46 -6.68
CA ALA A 42 -16.97 6.16 -6.31
C ALA A 42 -17.91 6.89 -7.29
N LEU A 43 -18.94 6.18 -7.77
CA LEU A 43 -19.98 6.74 -8.64
C LEU A 43 -20.86 7.76 -7.92
#